data_AF-A0A524PBL1-F1
#
_entry.id   AF-A0A524PBL1-F1
#
_cell.length_a   1.000
_cell.length_b   1.000
_cell.length_c   1.000
_cell.angle_alpha   90.00
_cell.angle_beta   90.00
_cell.angle_gamma   90.00
#
_symmetry.space_group_name_H-M   'P 1'
#
loop_
_entity.id
_entity.type
_entity.pdbx_description
1 polymer ?
#
loop_
_entity_poly.entity_id
_entity_poly.type
_entity_poly.pdbx_seq_one_letter_code
_entity_poly.pdbx_strand_id
1 'polypeptide(L)'
;MEFERGLTRFRDVFLCLKDIRRWGVQDRIEETGVLDAWREDLAHDGDRSIRFEVELWFRGTDAKRQETREQVDHLIRQLGGTILDDCIITAIAYHALLAEIPANAAQQITQHPDVDLINCDSVMFFRPVGQMATGKRPVEGILSDHEAEEAALPTGEPIIAILDGLPLANHSLLENRLIIDDPDDCASAYTVPDRTHGTAMASLVVHGDLTDGAPPLSRPVYVRPIMKPIPWI
;
A
#
# COMPACT_ATOMS: atom_id res chain seq x y z
N MET A 1 14.88 28.52 25.43
CA MET A 1 15.67 27.90 24.35
C MET A 1 15.95 29.01 23.34
N GLU A 2 17.16 29.59 23.36
CA GLU A 2 17.58 30.63 22.41
C GLU A 2 18.34 29.96 21.27
N PHE A 3 17.89 30.18 20.03
CA PHE A 3 18.57 29.64 18.84
C PHE A 3 19.77 30.52 18.49
N GLU A 4 20.94 29.92 18.28
CA GLU A 4 22.24 30.58 18.02
C GLU A 4 22.25 31.62 16.88
N ARG A 5 21.32 31.55 15.91
CA ARG A 5 21.26 32.44 14.73
C ARG A 5 20.00 33.30 14.66
N GLY A 6 19.23 33.40 15.75
CA GLY A 6 17.96 34.12 15.78
C GLY A 6 16.87 33.47 14.92
N LEU A 7 15.66 34.06 14.90
CA LEU A 7 14.47 33.48 14.26
C LEU A 7 14.17 34.04 12.85
N THR A 8 15.06 34.87 12.30
CA THR A 8 14.82 35.59 11.03
C THR A 8 14.53 34.63 9.87
N ARG A 9 15.22 33.49 9.79
CA ARG A 9 14.96 32.48 8.74
C ARG A 9 13.58 31.83 8.88
N PHE A 10 13.08 31.65 10.10
CA PHE A 10 11.72 31.15 10.32
C PHE A 10 10.68 32.17 9.86
N ARG A 11 10.89 33.47 10.11
CA ARG A 11 10.04 34.54 9.55
C ARG A 11 9.97 34.44 8.02
N ASP A 12 11.09 34.21 7.37
CA ASP A 12 11.13 34.13 5.90
C ASP A 12 10.38 32.89 5.37
N VAL A 13 10.27 31.80 6.15
CA VAL A 13 9.38 30.66 5.82
C VAL A 13 7.90 31.08 5.83
N PHE A 14 7.48 31.96 6.74
CA PHE A 14 6.10 32.48 6.74
C PHE A 14 5.80 33.32 5.49
N LEU A 15 6.80 33.92 4.84
CA LEU A 15 6.62 34.62 3.56
C LEU A 15 6.33 33.64 2.40
N CYS A 16 6.65 32.36 2.57
CA CYS A 16 6.36 31.31 1.58
C CYS A 16 4.98 30.66 1.78
N LEU A 17 4.20 31.07 2.79
CA LEU A 17 2.85 30.54 3.02
C LEU A 17 1.92 31.01 1.90
N LYS A 18 1.37 30.05 1.16
CA LYS A 18 0.38 30.31 0.11
C LYS A 18 -1.04 30.47 0.67
N ASP A 19 -1.37 29.66 1.68
CA ASP A 19 -2.68 29.62 2.30
C ASP A 19 -2.58 29.10 3.75
N ILE A 20 -3.49 29.53 4.62
CA ILE A 20 -3.64 29.04 6.00
C ILE A 20 -5.13 28.91 6.29
N ARG A 21 -5.59 27.67 6.42
CA ARG A 21 -6.99 27.34 6.75
C ARG A 21 -7.07 26.21 7.78
N ARG A 22 -8.25 26.01 8.34
CA ARG A 22 -8.51 24.85 9.21
C ARG A 22 -8.55 23.58 8.35
N TRP A 23 -8.08 22.49 8.94
CA TRP A 23 -8.21 21.15 8.38
C TRP A 23 -9.70 20.81 8.23
N GLY A 24 -10.10 20.29 7.08
CA GLY A 24 -11.51 20.06 6.77
C GLY A 24 -11.72 19.01 5.69
N VAL A 25 -12.93 19.01 5.11
CA VAL A 25 -13.35 18.06 4.06
C VAL A 25 -12.34 18.04 2.90
N GLN A 26 -11.91 19.21 2.43
CA GLN A 26 -10.95 19.34 1.35
C GLN A 26 -9.67 18.51 1.59
N ASP A 27 -9.07 18.61 2.78
CA ASP A 27 -7.84 17.88 3.11
C ASP A 27 -8.10 16.38 3.32
N ARG A 28 -9.21 16.06 4.00
CA ARG A 28 -9.51 14.69 4.43
C ARG A 28 -9.87 13.79 3.26
N ILE A 29 -10.60 14.31 2.27
CA ILE A 29 -11.19 13.49 1.21
C ILE A 29 -10.88 14.00 -0.20
N GLU A 30 -11.00 15.30 -0.47
CA GLU A 30 -10.90 15.81 -1.84
C GLU A 30 -9.46 15.74 -2.37
N GLU A 31 -8.47 16.17 -1.59
CA GLU A 31 -7.05 16.16 -1.98
C GLU A 31 -6.41 14.77 -1.97
N THR A 32 -7.10 13.77 -1.40
CA THR A 32 -6.60 12.38 -1.32
C THR A 32 -6.81 11.58 -2.61
N GLY A 33 -7.66 12.08 -3.52
CA GLY A 33 -8.07 11.37 -4.73
C GLY A 33 -9.06 10.22 -4.51
N VAL A 34 -9.50 9.97 -3.26
CA VAL A 34 -10.41 8.85 -2.95
C VAL A 34 -11.77 8.98 -3.62
N LEU A 35 -12.30 10.20 -3.78
CA LEU A 35 -13.57 10.43 -4.46
C LEU A 35 -13.52 10.04 -5.93
N ASP A 36 -12.39 10.29 -6.60
CA ASP A 36 -12.22 9.92 -8.01
C ASP A 36 -12.12 8.39 -8.15
N ALA A 37 -11.37 7.74 -7.25
CA ALA A 37 -11.28 6.28 -7.20
C ALA A 37 -12.65 5.62 -6.96
N TRP A 38 -13.45 6.14 -6.02
CA TRP A 38 -14.80 5.61 -5.77
C TRP A 38 -15.72 5.80 -6.96
N ARG A 39 -15.65 6.93 -7.67
CA ARG A 39 -16.44 7.15 -8.89
C ARG A 39 -16.05 6.15 -9.98
N GLU A 40 -14.76 5.82 -10.11
CA GLU A 40 -14.28 4.81 -11.04
C GLU A 40 -14.78 3.40 -10.66
N ASP A 41 -14.64 3.01 -9.40
CA ASP A 41 -15.11 1.71 -8.90
C ASP A 41 -16.62 1.54 -9.12
N LEU A 42 -17.41 2.55 -8.77
CA LEU A 42 -18.87 2.55 -8.95
C LEU A 42 -19.30 2.52 -10.43
N ALA A 43 -18.47 3.04 -11.34
CA ALA A 43 -18.75 2.99 -12.77
C ALA A 43 -18.47 1.60 -13.36
N HIS A 44 -17.48 0.87 -12.82
CA HIS A 44 -17.12 -0.47 -13.26
C HIS A 44 -17.99 -1.57 -12.62
N ASP A 45 -18.32 -1.43 -11.33
CA ASP A 45 -19.07 -2.40 -10.53
C ASP A 45 -19.98 -1.70 -9.51
N GLY A 46 -21.08 -1.12 -10.02
CA GLY A 46 -21.93 -0.19 -9.28
C GLY A 46 -22.72 -0.75 -8.09
N ASP A 47 -22.77 -2.06 -7.91
CA ASP A 47 -23.42 -2.72 -6.77
C ASP A 47 -22.42 -3.17 -5.69
N ARG A 48 -21.12 -3.12 -5.98
CA ARG A 48 -20.08 -3.59 -5.07
C ARG A 48 -19.84 -2.62 -3.92
N SER A 49 -19.68 -3.17 -2.72
CA SER A 49 -19.28 -2.37 -1.56
C SER A 49 -17.88 -1.78 -1.76
N ILE A 50 -17.74 -0.50 -1.44
CA ILE A 50 -16.51 0.25 -1.63
C ILE A 50 -15.66 0.14 -0.37
N ARG A 51 -14.40 -0.26 -0.55
CA ARG A 51 -13.41 -0.35 0.53
C ARG A 51 -12.53 0.89 0.54
N PHE A 52 -12.20 1.35 1.75
CA PHE A 52 -11.35 2.51 1.95
C PHE A 52 -10.62 2.42 3.29
N GLU A 53 -9.50 3.11 3.36
CA GLU A 53 -8.76 3.32 4.60
C GLU A 53 -9.19 4.64 5.25
N VAL A 54 -9.37 4.63 6.56
CA VAL A 54 -9.57 5.82 7.39
C VAL A 54 -8.36 5.97 8.29
N GLU A 55 -7.46 6.89 7.95
CA GLU A 55 -6.34 7.23 8.83
C GLU A 55 -6.82 8.19 9.92
N LEU A 56 -6.56 7.83 11.17
CA LEU A 56 -6.98 8.55 12.35
C LEU A 56 -5.83 9.39 12.90
N TRP A 57 -6.16 10.53 13.51
CA TRP A 57 -5.18 11.26 14.31
C TRP A 57 -4.73 10.39 15.48
N PHE A 58 -3.46 10.01 15.48
CA PHE A 58 -2.92 9.13 16.49
C PHE A 58 -3.06 9.70 17.90
N ARG A 59 -3.61 8.89 18.80
CA ARG A 59 -3.76 9.24 20.22
C ARG A 59 -2.71 8.50 21.02
N GLY A 60 -2.07 9.19 21.98
CA GLY A 60 -0.96 8.62 22.74
C GLY A 60 -1.33 7.46 23.66
N THR A 61 -2.57 7.39 24.15
CA THR A 61 -3.04 6.35 25.06
C THR A 61 -3.99 5.37 24.37
N ASP A 62 -3.92 4.08 24.74
CA ASP A 62 -4.81 3.03 24.21
C ASP A 62 -6.29 3.38 24.38
N ALA A 63 -6.67 3.85 25.57
CA ALA A 63 -8.06 4.23 25.85
C ALA A 63 -8.61 5.28 24.87
N LYS A 64 -7.79 6.28 24.51
CA LYS A 64 -8.20 7.32 23.55
C LYS A 64 -8.21 6.81 22.12
N ARG A 65 -7.32 5.88 21.77
CA ARG A 65 -7.33 5.21 20.46
C ARG A 65 -8.62 4.41 20.31
N GLN A 66 -9.00 3.65 21.34
CA GLN A 66 -10.22 2.85 21.37
C GLN A 66 -11.48 3.72 21.30
N GLU A 67 -11.55 4.81 22.08
CA GLU A 67 -12.67 5.77 22.01
C GLU A 67 -12.82 6.36 20.61
N THR A 68 -11.70 6.72 19.98
CA THR A 68 -11.69 7.26 18.61
C THR A 68 -12.16 6.22 17.60
N ARG A 69 -11.68 4.98 17.72
CA ARG A 69 -12.11 3.84 16.89
C ARG A 69 -13.61 3.61 17.01
N GLU A 70 -14.16 3.58 18.23
CA GLU A 70 -15.58 3.37 18.49
C GLU A 70 -16.45 4.51 17.93
N GLN A 71 -15.99 5.75 18.06
CA GLN A 71 -16.63 6.90 17.43
C GLN A 71 -16.74 6.72 15.91
N VAL A 72 -15.65 6.34 15.25
CA VAL A 72 -15.61 6.16 13.79
C VAL A 72 -16.39 4.92 13.36
N ASP A 73 -16.34 3.81 14.11
CA ASP A 73 -17.17 2.62 13.87
C ASP A 73 -18.66 2.97 13.89
N HIS A 74 -19.09 3.80 14.85
CA HIS A 74 -20.47 4.24 14.92
C HIS A 74 -20.90 5.00 13.66
N LEU A 75 -20.07 5.94 13.18
CA LEU A 75 -20.34 6.73 11.97
C LEU A 75 -20.36 5.86 10.71
N ILE A 76 -19.45 4.88 10.60
CA ILE A 76 -19.42 3.92 9.48
C ILE A 76 -20.68 3.06 9.48
N ARG A 77 -21.11 2.56 10.65
CA ARG A 77 -22.35 1.75 10.78
C ARG A 77 -23.60 2.55 10.42
N GLN A 78 -23.65 3.84 10.72
CA GLN A 78 -24.76 4.71 10.32
C GLN A 78 -24.91 4.80 8.80
N LEU A 79 -23.81 4.67 8.05
CA LEU A 79 -23.78 4.58 6.59
C LEU A 79 -24.06 3.16 6.07
N GLY A 80 -24.36 2.20 6.95
CA GLY A 80 -24.56 0.79 6.60
C GLY A 80 -23.25 0.03 6.33
N GLY A 81 -22.10 0.61 6.70
CA GLY A 81 -20.79 -0.01 6.53
C GLY A 81 -20.33 -0.85 7.72
N THR A 82 -19.11 -1.38 7.59
CA THR A 82 -18.43 -2.15 8.63
C THR A 82 -16.91 -1.89 8.60
N ILE A 83 -16.27 -2.03 9.76
CA ILE A 83 -14.81 -2.10 9.84
C ILE A 83 -14.38 -3.55 9.58
N LEU A 84 -13.39 -3.72 8.70
CA LEU A 84 -12.79 -5.00 8.34
C LEU A 84 -11.51 -5.27 9.14
N ASP A 85 -10.70 -4.24 9.35
CA ASP A 85 -9.42 -4.37 10.05
C ASP A 85 -9.02 -3.07 10.77
N ASP A 86 -8.12 -3.20 11.74
CA ASP A 86 -7.62 -2.13 12.60
C ASP A 86 -6.10 -2.25 12.76
N CYS A 87 -5.37 -1.25 12.26
CA CYS A 87 -3.91 -1.25 12.25
C CYS A 87 -3.35 -0.13 13.14
N ILE A 88 -2.57 -0.52 14.14
CA ILE A 88 -1.89 0.40 15.07
C ILE A 88 -0.39 0.13 15.03
N ILE A 89 0.39 1.11 14.59
CA ILE A 89 1.86 1.05 14.59
C ILE A 89 2.38 2.21 15.44
N THR A 90 2.57 1.93 16.74
CA THR A 90 2.95 2.93 17.74
C THR A 90 4.30 3.59 17.46
N ALA A 91 5.25 2.86 16.87
CA ALA A 91 6.59 3.34 16.55
C ALA A 91 6.62 4.52 15.57
N ILE A 92 5.60 4.63 14.71
CA ILE A 92 5.46 5.70 13.72
C ILE A 92 4.19 6.55 13.95
N ALA A 93 3.53 6.39 15.10
CA ALA A 93 2.27 7.04 15.43
C ALA A 93 1.21 6.87 14.32
N TYR A 94 1.07 5.65 13.81
CA TYR A 94 0.07 5.31 12.79
C TYR A 94 -1.11 4.55 13.41
N HIS A 95 -2.33 4.96 13.05
CA HIS A 95 -3.57 4.31 13.44
C HIS A 95 -4.57 4.48 12.31
N ALA A 96 -4.97 3.38 11.68
CA ALA A 96 -5.88 3.39 10.56
C ALA A 96 -6.87 2.22 10.61
N LEU A 97 -8.05 2.46 10.05
CA LEU A 97 -9.12 1.48 9.95
C LEU A 97 -9.34 1.13 8.49
N LEU A 98 -9.40 -0.15 8.17
CA LEU A 98 -9.90 -0.62 6.88
C LEU A 98 -11.40 -0.80 7.01
N ALA A 99 -12.18 -0.06 6.22
CA ALA A 99 -13.63 -0.10 6.27
C ALA A 99 -14.25 -0.35 4.89
N GLU A 100 -15.51 -0.77 4.88
CA GLU A 100 -16.31 -0.84 3.68
C GLU A 100 -17.71 -0.25 3.89
N ILE A 101 -18.24 0.39 2.85
CA ILE A 101 -19.61 0.93 2.83
C ILE A 101 -20.37 0.44 1.58
N PRO A 102 -21.70 0.33 1.66
CA PRO A 102 -22.54 0.03 0.51
C PRO A 102 -22.37 1.03 -0.65
N ALA A 103 -22.53 0.57 -1.88
CA ALA A 103 -22.36 1.38 -3.08
C ALA A 103 -23.24 2.64 -3.09
N ASN A 104 -24.49 2.55 -2.62
CA ASN A 104 -25.40 3.68 -2.51
C ASN A 104 -24.89 4.76 -1.53
N ALA A 105 -24.25 4.37 -0.43
CA ALA A 105 -23.64 5.32 0.51
C ALA A 105 -22.42 6.01 -0.12
N ALA A 106 -21.57 5.24 -0.82
CA ALA A 106 -20.44 5.80 -1.56
C ALA A 106 -20.89 6.78 -2.68
N GLN A 107 -21.98 6.45 -3.40
CA GLN A 107 -22.59 7.35 -4.40
C GLN A 107 -23.08 8.66 -3.78
N GLN A 108 -23.70 8.61 -2.59
CA GLN A 108 -24.15 9.80 -1.88
C GLN A 108 -22.96 10.68 -1.47
N ILE A 109 -21.91 10.08 -0.91
CA ILE A 109 -20.70 10.81 -0.48
C ILE A 109 -19.96 11.44 -1.67
N THR A 110 -19.88 10.74 -2.80
CA THR A 110 -19.21 11.27 -4.00
C THR A 110 -19.95 12.46 -4.62
N GLN A 111 -21.27 12.54 -4.45
CA GLN A 111 -22.08 13.68 -4.91
C GLN A 111 -22.07 14.83 -3.89
N HIS A 112 -22.15 14.50 -2.60
CA HIS A 112 -22.23 15.44 -1.50
C HIS A 112 -21.36 14.95 -0.33
N PRO A 113 -20.07 15.31 -0.28
CA PRO A 113 -19.12 14.85 0.74
C PRO A 113 -19.28 15.57 2.09
N ASP A 114 -20.52 15.89 2.47
CA ASP A 114 -20.89 16.56 3.72
C ASP A 114 -21.70 15.59 4.60
N VAL A 115 -21.01 14.55 5.09
CA VAL A 115 -21.58 13.57 6.02
C VAL A 115 -20.75 13.51 7.30
N ASP A 116 -21.38 13.11 8.41
CA ASP A 116 -20.77 13.11 9.74
C ASP A 116 -19.42 12.35 9.81
N LEU A 117 -19.28 11.27 9.03
CA LEU A 117 -18.02 10.53 8.90
C LEU A 117 -16.89 11.41 8.35
N ILE A 118 -17.14 12.18 7.29
CA ILE A 118 -16.11 13.03 6.65
C ILE A 118 -15.80 14.27 7.50
N ASN A 119 -16.79 14.76 8.23
CA ASN A 119 -16.65 15.87 9.16
C ASN A 119 -16.02 15.48 10.51
N CYS A 120 -15.73 14.19 10.73
CA CYS A 120 -15.17 13.72 11.98
C CYS A 120 -13.75 14.27 12.22
N ASP A 121 -13.56 15.04 13.30
CA ASP A 121 -12.26 15.63 13.66
C ASP A 121 -11.20 14.62 14.06
N SER A 122 -11.60 13.38 14.36
CA SER A 122 -10.68 12.30 14.62
C SER A 122 -10.04 11.72 13.37
N VAL A 123 -10.61 11.98 12.19
CA VAL A 123 -10.08 11.50 10.91
C VAL A 123 -9.07 12.50 10.35
N MET A 124 -7.91 11.97 9.96
CA MET A 124 -6.86 12.70 9.26
C MET A 124 -7.05 12.62 7.75
N PHE A 125 -7.19 11.40 7.20
CA PHE A 125 -7.38 11.16 5.76
C PHE A 125 -8.30 9.97 5.50
N PHE A 126 -8.99 10.03 4.37
CA PHE A 126 -9.56 8.88 3.70
C PHE A 126 -8.66 8.50 2.53
N ARG A 127 -8.37 7.22 2.33
CA ARG A 127 -7.62 6.74 1.17
C ARG A 127 -8.33 5.61 0.45
N PRO A 128 -8.21 5.52 -0.87
CA PRO A 128 -8.66 4.33 -1.57
C PRO A 128 -7.79 3.14 -1.16
N VAL A 129 -8.36 1.93 -1.21
CA VAL A 129 -7.55 0.72 -1.07
C VAL A 129 -6.76 0.53 -2.36
N GLY A 130 -5.44 0.40 -2.25
CA GLY A 130 -4.58 0.15 -3.40
C GLY A 130 -4.92 -1.17 -4.08
N GLN A 131 -5.06 -1.14 -5.41
CA GLN A 131 -5.02 -2.33 -6.25
C GLN A 131 -3.75 -2.30 -7.07
N MET A 132 -3.05 -3.43 -7.15
CA MET A 132 -1.89 -3.57 -8.02
C MET A 132 -2.26 -4.48 -9.18
N ALA A 133 -2.25 -3.94 -10.39
CA ALA A 133 -2.37 -4.72 -11.60
C ALA A 133 -0.97 -5.00 -12.13
N THR A 134 -0.57 -6.26 -12.16
CA THR A 134 0.58 -6.70 -12.94
C THR A 134 0.14 -6.67 -14.40
N GLY A 135 0.77 -5.83 -15.24
CA GLY A 135 0.35 -5.59 -16.64
C GLY A 135 0.14 -6.87 -17.49
N LYS A 136 -0.53 -6.74 -18.64
CA LYS A 136 -0.90 -7.87 -19.50
C LYS A 136 0.24 -8.43 -20.37
N ARG A 137 0.25 -9.77 -20.40
CA ARG A 137 0.76 -10.77 -21.37
C ARG A 137 2.27 -10.78 -21.66
N PRO A 138 2.86 -11.99 -21.76
CA PRO A 138 4.25 -12.13 -22.21
C PRO A 138 4.42 -11.41 -23.55
N VAL A 139 5.57 -10.77 -23.73
CA VAL A 139 5.97 -10.17 -25.00
C VAL A 139 5.79 -11.22 -26.09
N GLU A 140 5.00 -10.92 -27.13
CA GLU A 140 4.96 -11.74 -28.33
C GLU A 140 6.33 -11.64 -29.01
N GLY A 141 7.10 -12.73 -28.92
CA GLY A 141 8.45 -12.84 -29.45
C GLY A 141 8.96 -14.28 -29.32
N ILE A 142 10.06 -14.59 -30.00
CA ILE A 142 10.76 -15.86 -29.80
C ILE A 142 11.45 -15.75 -28.44
N LEU A 143 10.86 -16.37 -27.42
CA LEU A 143 11.52 -16.56 -26.14
C LEU A 143 12.61 -17.62 -26.35
N SER A 144 13.87 -17.26 -26.10
CA SER A 144 14.95 -18.22 -25.98
C SER A 144 15.05 -18.64 -24.52
N ASP A 145 15.15 -19.94 -24.27
CA ASP A 145 15.48 -20.43 -22.94
C ASP A 145 16.85 -19.89 -22.55
N HIS A 146 16.93 -19.27 -21.37
CA HIS A 146 18.20 -18.89 -20.77
C HIS A 146 18.66 -20.03 -19.86
N GLU A 147 19.75 -20.70 -20.23
CA GLU A 147 20.35 -21.71 -19.37
C GLU A 147 21.06 -21.03 -18.20
N ALA A 148 20.84 -21.54 -16.99
CA ALA A 148 21.54 -21.03 -15.82
C ALA A 148 23.02 -21.40 -15.94
N GLU A 149 23.89 -20.40 -16.12
CA GLU A 149 25.33 -20.62 -15.99
C GLU A 149 25.68 -20.93 -14.53
N GLU A 150 26.69 -21.77 -14.32
CA GLU A 150 27.22 -22.06 -12.97
C GLU A 150 27.86 -20.79 -12.39
N ALA A 151 27.09 -20.05 -11.61
CA ALA A 151 27.55 -18.92 -10.83
C ALA A 151 27.64 -19.28 -9.35
N ALA A 152 28.63 -18.71 -8.65
CA ALA A 152 28.75 -18.88 -7.21
C ALA A 152 27.44 -18.50 -6.49
N LEU A 153 27.10 -19.27 -5.47
CA LEU A 153 25.96 -18.96 -4.61
C LEU A 153 26.28 -17.71 -3.77
N PRO A 154 25.27 -16.85 -3.53
CA PRO A 154 25.48 -15.65 -2.76
C PRO A 154 25.77 -15.96 -1.29
N THR A 155 26.49 -15.07 -0.63
CA THR A 155 26.83 -15.20 0.81
C THR A 155 26.69 -13.88 1.55
N GLY A 156 26.57 -13.97 2.88
CA GLY A 156 26.39 -12.82 3.77
C GLY A 156 24.94 -12.33 3.85
N GLU A 157 24.75 -11.18 4.49
CA GLU A 157 23.43 -10.59 4.76
C GLU A 157 22.80 -9.89 3.54
N PRO A 158 21.48 -9.94 3.36
CA PRO A 158 20.82 -9.18 2.30
C PRO A 158 21.01 -7.68 2.51
N ILE A 159 21.27 -6.95 1.41
CA ILE A 159 21.32 -5.47 1.39
C ILE A 159 20.25 -4.87 0.47
N ILE A 160 19.53 -5.71 -0.26
CA ILE A 160 18.42 -5.35 -1.14
C ILE A 160 17.19 -6.13 -0.67
N ALA A 161 16.06 -5.43 -0.60
CA ALA A 161 14.75 -5.97 -0.28
C ALA A 161 13.79 -5.74 -1.44
N ILE A 162 13.02 -6.78 -1.79
CA ILE A 162 11.92 -6.71 -2.75
C ILE A 162 10.61 -6.77 -1.98
N LEU A 163 9.77 -5.74 -2.15
CA LEU A 163 8.41 -5.69 -1.65
C LEU A 163 7.47 -5.82 -2.85
N ASP A 164 7.06 -7.04 -3.15
CA ASP A 164 6.34 -7.40 -4.38
C ASP A 164 5.45 -8.64 -4.16
N GLY A 165 5.00 -9.32 -5.21
CA GLY A 165 4.39 -10.63 -5.14
C GLY A 165 5.38 -11.74 -4.79
N LEU A 166 4.84 -12.88 -4.39
CA LEU A 166 5.65 -14.04 -3.98
C LEU A 166 6.36 -14.68 -5.20
N PRO A 167 7.69 -14.81 -5.23
CA PRO A 167 8.40 -15.46 -6.32
C PRO A 167 8.33 -16.99 -6.27
N LEU A 168 8.66 -17.62 -7.39
CA LEU A 168 8.96 -19.05 -7.47
C LEU A 168 10.41 -19.29 -7.01
N ALA A 169 10.58 -19.51 -5.70
CA ALA A 169 11.91 -19.64 -5.07
C ALA A 169 12.79 -20.74 -5.66
N ASN A 170 12.18 -21.84 -6.11
CA ASN A 170 12.88 -23.01 -6.68
C ASN A 170 13.10 -22.89 -8.20
N HIS A 171 12.91 -21.70 -8.78
CA HIS A 171 13.26 -21.46 -10.18
C HIS A 171 14.78 -21.61 -10.35
N SER A 172 15.25 -22.21 -11.45
CA SER A 172 16.67 -22.52 -11.69
C SER A 172 17.61 -21.33 -11.53
N LEU A 173 17.15 -20.14 -11.94
CA LEU A 173 17.89 -18.88 -11.77
C LEU A 173 17.81 -18.27 -10.35
N LEU A 174 16.90 -18.69 -9.49
CA LEU A 174 16.64 -18.06 -8.18
C LEU A 174 16.92 -18.95 -6.98
N GLU A 175 17.01 -20.27 -7.19
CA GLU A 175 17.20 -21.25 -6.13
C GLU A 175 18.43 -20.90 -5.27
N ASN A 176 18.25 -20.90 -3.95
CA ASN A 176 19.26 -20.54 -2.96
C ASN A 176 19.83 -19.11 -3.07
N ARG A 177 19.14 -18.19 -3.78
CA ARG A 177 19.53 -16.77 -3.89
C ARG A 177 18.60 -15.80 -3.15
N LEU A 178 17.44 -16.28 -2.71
CA LEU A 178 16.40 -15.48 -2.07
C LEU A 178 16.22 -15.86 -0.60
N ILE A 179 16.00 -14.86 0.25
CA ILE A 179 15.51 -15.02 1.62
C ILE A 179 14.07 -14.52 1.63
N ILE A 180 13.10 -15.44 1.64
CA ILE A 180 11.67 -15.10 1.64
C ILE A 180 11.18 -15.03 3.08
N ASP A 181 10.66 -13.86 3.45
CA ASP A 181 10.04 -13.60 4.74
C ASP A 181 8.58 -13.25 4.53
N ASP A 182 7.69 -14.18 4.87
CA ASP A 182 6.25 -14.08 4.65
C ASP A 182 5.47 -14.15 5.98
N PRO A 183 5.59 -13.11 6.83
CA PRO A 183 4.91 -13.08 8.13
C PRO A 183 3.40 -12.87 8.00
N ASP A 184 2.93 -12.38 6.85
CA ASP A 184 1.53 -12.06 6.55
C ASP A 184 0.78 -13.23 5.87
N ASP A 185 1.45 -14.40 5.78
CA ASP A 185 0.97 -15.63 5.14
C ASP A 185 0.38 -15.37 3.75
N CYS A 186 1.04 -14.54 2.95
CA CYS A 186 0.62 -14.28 1.57
C CYS A 186 0.69 -15.57 0.75
N ALA A 187 1.66 -16.45 1.02
CA ALA A 187 1.88 -17.69 0.30
C ALA A 187 0.66 -18.63 0.27
N SER A 188 -0.18 -18.63 1.31
CA SER A 188 -1.38 -19.46 1.34
C SER A 188 -2.42 -19.08 0.27
N ALA A 189 -2.36 -17.85 -0.24
CA ALA A 189 -3.23 -17.36 -1.32
C ALA A 189 -2.63 -17.54 -2.73
N TYR A 190 -1.37 -17.94 -2.87
CA TYR A 190 -0.69 -18.03 -4.18
C TYR A 190 -0.74 -19.42 -4.79
N THR A 191 -1.16 -19.52 -6.05
CA THR A 191 -0.83 -20.65 -6.91
C THR A 191 0.48 -20.41 -7.67
N VAL A 192 1.07 -21.43 -8.29
CA VAL A 192 2.31 -21.28 -9.08
C VAL A 192 2.15 -20.24 -10.21
N PRO A 193 1.07 -20.24 -11.02
CA PRO A 193 0.85 -19.21 -12.05
C PRO A 193 0.83 -17.76 -11.53
N ASP A 194 0.37 -17.54 -10.29
CA ASP A 194 0.26 -16.20 -9.70
C ASP A 194 1.62 -15.59 -9.34
N ARG A 195 2.68 -16.41 -9.28
CA ARG A 195 4.03 -16.01 -8.87
C ARG A 195 4.83 -15.29 -9.96
N THR A 196 4.20 -14.97 -11.09
CA THR A 196 4.88 -14.44 -12.29
C THR A 196 5.59 -13.11 -12.01
N HIS A 197 4.90 -12.11 -11.46
CA HIS A 197 5.47 -10.78 -11.24
C HIS A 197 6.59 -10.79 -10.20
N GLY A 198 6.37 -11.46 -9.06
CA GLY A 198 7.39 -11.64 -8.03
C GLY A 198 8.64 -12.34 -8.56
N THR A 199 8.47 -13.36 -9.39
CA THR A 199 9.59 -14.08 -10.04
C THR A 199 10.35 -13.19 -11.02
N ALA A 200 9.63 -12.40 -11.83
CA ALA A 200 10.24 -11.48 -12.79
C ALA A 200 11.07 -10.40 -12.06
N MET A 201 10.51 -9.79 -11.00
CA MET A 201 11.21 -8.79 -10.20
C MET A 201 12.42 -9.38 -9.47
N ALA A 202 12.27 -10.57 -8.88
CA ALA A 202 13.40 -11.28 -8.26
C ALA A 202 14.50 -11.60 -9.27
N SER A 203 14.15 -12.06 -10.48
CA SER A 203 15.12 -12.35 -11.53
C SER A 203 15.86 -11.09 -11.98
N LEU A 204 15.13 -10.00 -12.23
CA LEU A 204 15.71 -8.74 -12.66
C LEU A 204 16.66 -8.16 -11.62
N VAL A 205 16.31 -8.24 -10.33
CA VAL A 205 17.18 -7.74 -9.25
C VAL A 205 18.42 -8.63 -9.08
N VAL A 206 18.27 -9.95 -9.16
CA VAL A 206 19.39 -10.89 -8.96
C VAL A 206 20.36 -10.87 -10.15
N HIS A 207 19.85 -10.84 -11.38
CA HIS A 207 20.65 -11.05 -12.59
C HIS A 207 20.79 -9.81 -13.48
N GLY A 208 19.98 -8.77 -13.27
CA GLY A 208 19.89 -7.67 -14.23
C GLY A 208 19.28 -8.12 -15.56
N ASP A 209 19.72 -7.50 -16.64
CA ASP A 209 19.40 -7.97 -17.99
C ASP A 209 20.19 -9.26 -18.27
N LEU A 210 19.46 -10.35 -18.51
CA LEU A 210 20.05 -11.66 -18.82
C LEU A 210 20.87 -11.65 -20.13
N THR A 211 20.68 -10.65 -21.00
CA THR A 211 21.43 -10.52 -22.27
C THR A 211 22.78 -9.82 -22.11
N ASP A 212 23.00 -9.10 -21.01
CA ASP A 212 24.24 -8.34 -20.76
C ASP A 212 25.38 -9.23 -20.21
N GLY A 213 25.08 -10.46 -19.79
CA GLY A 213 26.07 -11.39 -19.22
C GLY A 213 26.70 -10.90 -17.91
N ALA A 214 26.03 -9.99 -17.20
CA ALA A 214 26.49 -9.52 -15.90
C ALA A 214 26.41 -10.66 -14.88
N PRO A 215 27.39 -10.79 -13.97
CA PRO A 215 27.32 -11.80 -12.92
C PRO A 215 26.15 -11.50 -11.98
N PRO A 216 25.46 -12.54 -11.46
CA PRO A 216 24.40 -12.34 -10.48
C PRO A 216 24.94 -11.71 -9.20
N LEU A 217 24.05 -11.09 -8.43
CA LEU A 217 24.37 -10.54 -7.13
C LEU A 217 25.07 -11.57 -6.23
N SER A 218 26.17 -11.14 -5.61
CA SER A 218 26.98 -11.96 -4.70
C SER A 218 26.39 -12.09 -3.29
N ARG A 219 25.29 -11.38 -3.01
CA ARG A 219 24.57 -11.38 -1.74
C ARG A 219 23.13 -11.81 -1.97
N PRO A 220 22.50 -12.49 -0.99
CA PRO A 220 21.11 -12.90 -1.13
C PRO A 220 20.19 -11.68 -1.20
N VAL A 221 19.05 -11.85 -1.84
CA VAL A 221 18.01 -10.82 -1.92
C VAL A 221 16.91 -11.17 -0.91
N TYR A 222 16.58 -10.23 -0.04
CA TYR A 222 15.45 -10.38 0.86
C TYR A 222 14.15 -10.09 0.11
N VAL A 223 13.13 -10.90 0.32
CA VAL A 223 11.82 -10.75 -0.33
C VAL A 223 10.74 -10.78 0.74
N ARG A 224 9.93 -9.72 0.77
CA ARG A 224 8.72 -9.65 1.59
C ARG A 224 7.51 -9.56 0.67
N PRO A 225 6.71 -10.63 0.55
CA PRO A 225 5.47 -10.59 -0.22
C PRO A 225 4.48 -9.58 0.39
N ILE A 226 4.00 -8.63 -0.41
CA ILE A 226 2.99 -7.63 0.00
C ILE A 226 1.76 -7.60 -0.93
N MET A 227 1.77 -8.40 -1.99
CA MET A 227 0.68 -8.52 -2.94
C MET A 227 -0.08 -9.83 -2.69
N LYS A 228 -1.40 -9.84 -2.91
CA LYS A 228 -2.22 -11.05 -2.92
C LYS A 228 -2.94 -11.16 -4.26
N PRO A 229 -2.91 -12.31 -4.93
CA PRO A 229 -3.64 -12.48 -6.17
C PRO A 229 -5.14 -12.39 -5.87
N ILE A 230 -5.83 -11.55 -6.63
CA ILE A 230 -7.29 -11.54 -6.65
C ILE A 230 -7.75 -12.54 -7.71
N PRO A 231 -8.66 -13.48 -7.38
CA PRO A 231 -9.28 -14.32 -8.40
C PRO A 231 -9.91 -13.42 -9.45
N TRP A 232 -9.60 -13.66 -10.72
CA TRP A 232 -10.33 -13.02 -11.81
C TRP A 232 -11.80 -13.47 -11.71
N ILE A 233 -12.71 -12.51 -11.58
CA ILE A 233 -14.15 -12.73 -11.80
C ILE A 233 -14.38 -13.06 -13.27
#